data_AF-A0A0C9YPD2-F1
#
_entry.id   AF-A0A0C9YPD2-F1
#
_cell.length_a   1.000
_cell.length_b   1.000
_cell.length_c   1.000
_cell.angle_alpha   90.00
_cell.angle_beta   90.00
_cell.angle_gamma   90.00
#
_symmetry.space_group_name_H-M   'P 1'
#
loop_
_entity.id
_entity.type
_entity.pdbx_description
1 polymer ?
#
loop_
_entity_poly.entity_id
_entity_poly.type
_entity_poly.pdbx_seq_one_letter_code
_entity_poly.pdbx_strand_id
1 'polypeptide(L)'
;LYMNKIAEEAPDLNMLMFVDEAARGECMISRRFGCSGRCTHCAIQRWFVWGMQYSIIPAITLNGIIAYNIVEGTVDAERFLKFLKEQVMPFTNPYPSPCSILIMDNFHIHHGEEVHKLVENDHHKCYGLRLNVMGLQYLTLDE
;
A
#
# COMPACT_ATOMS: atom_id res chain seq x y z
N LEU A 1 5.94 14.91 -13.77
CA LEU A 1 5.74 14.18 -15.05
C LEU A 1 4.90 12.91 -14.91
N TYR A 2 4.76 12.30 -13.73
CA TYR A 2 3.81 11.19 -13.47
C TYR A 2 2.41 11.70 -13.04
N MET A 3 2.35 12.57 -12.02
CA MET A 3 1.07 13.10 -11.53
C MET A 3 0.30 13.88 -12.59
N ASN A 4 0.98 14.46 -13.58
CA ASN A 4 0.34 15.16 -14.69
C ASN A 4 -0.45 14.20 -15.59
N LYS A 5 0.03 12.97 -15.81
CA LYS A 5 -0.70 11.97 -16.60
C LYS A 5 -1.94 11.45 -15.87
N ILE A 6 -1.81 11.19 -14.56
CA ILE A 6 -2.99 10.87 -13.73
C ILE A 6 -3.97 12.03 -13.73
N ALA A 7 -3.50 13.28 -13.65
CA ALA A 7 -4.38 14.45 -13.72
C ALA A 7 -5.07 14.60 -15.09
N GLU A 8 -4.44 14.15 -16.18
CA GLU A 8 -5.06 14.07 -17.51
C GLU A 8 -6.15 12.97 -17.58
N GLU A 9 -5.91 11.80 -16.97
CA GLU A 9 -6.86 10.68 -16.98
C GLU A 9 -7.97 10.77 -15.92
N ALA A 10 -7.70 11.44 -14.79
CA ALA A 10 -8.60 11.66 -13.68
C ALA A 10 -8.83 13.16 -13.48
N PRO A 11 -9.72 13.79 -14.28
CA PRO A 11 -10.03 15.21 -14.13
C PRO A 11 -10.74 15.50 -12.79
N ASP A 12 -11.41 14.52 -12.19
CA ASP A 12 -11.93 14.58 -10.82
C ASP A 12 -11.12 13.64 -9.92
N LEU A 13 -10.62 14.16 -8.80
CA LEU A 13 -9.86 13.37 -7.82
C LEU A 13 -10.76 12.34 -7.11
N ASN A 14 -12.10 12.51 -7.10
CA ASN A 14 -13.01 11.51 -6.55
C ASN A 14 -12.98 10.18 -7.32
N MET A 15 -12.41 10.16 -8.52
CA MET A 15 -12.20 8.93 -9.29
C MET A 15 -11.11 8.04 -8.69
N LEU A 16 -10.21 8.60 -7.87
CA LEU A 16 -9.00 7.93 -7.40
C LEU A 16 -9.22 7.16 -6.10
N MET A 17 -8.67 5.95 -6.08
CA MET A 17 -8.54 5.09 -4.91
C MET A 17 -7.09 4.63 -4.79
N PHE A 18 -6.53 4.68 -3.59
CA PHE A 18 -5.17 4.31 -3.29
C PHE A 18 -5.17 3.07 -2.41
N VAL A 19 -4.35 2.08 -2.76
CA VAL A 19 -4.07 0.93 -1.91
C VAL A 19 -2.56 0.87 -1.69
N ASP A 20 -2.17 0.71 -0.44
CA ASP A 20 -0.77 0.70 -0.02
C ASP A 20 -0.57 -0.36 1.09
N GLU A 21 0.68 -0.73 1.38
CA GLU A 21 1.03 -1.59 2.51
C GLU A 21 1.86 -0.82 3.54
N ALA A 22 1.39 -0.84 4.80
CA ALA A 22 2.13 -0.31 5.94
C ALA A 22 2.40 -1.43 6.95
N ALA A 23 3.67 -1.70 7.24
CA ALA A 23 4.06 -2.68 8.26
C ALA A 23 4.47 -2.01 9.57
N ARG A 24 3.96 -2.55 10.69
CA ARG A 24 4.34 -2.21 12.06
C ARG A 24 4.86 -3.44 12.78
N GLY A 25 6.16 -3.48 13.02
CA GLY A 25 6.79 -4.47 13.89
C GLY A 25 6.72 -4.07 15.37
N GLU A 26 6.32 -5.00 16.23
CA GLU A 26 6.69 -5.02 17.65
C GLU A 26 8.14 -5.49 17.81
N CYS A 27 9.08 -4.93 17.05
CA CYS A 27 10.44 -4.94 17.57
C CYS A 27 10.36 -4.22 18.93
N MET A 28 10.93 -4.78 19.99
CA MET A 28 11.15 -4.00 21.22
C MET A 28 12.09 -2.85 20.84
N ILE A 29 11.52 -1.74 20.37
CA ILE A 29 12.21 -0.48 20.22
C ILE A 29 12.72 -0.19 21.62
N SER A 30 14.04 -0.28 21.77
CA SER A 30 14.71 -0.14 23.05
C SER A 30 14.22 1.10 23.80
N ARG A 31 14.32 1.06 25.13
CA ARG A 31 13.88 2.12 26.05
C ARG A 31 14.01 3.53 25.49
N ARG A 32 12.92 4.29 25.63
CA ARG A 32 12.80 5.71 25.26
C ARG A 32 13.66 6.66 26.09
N PHE A 33 14.06 6.29 27.32
CA PHE A 33 14.94 7.13 28.14
C PHE A 33 15.95 6.30 28.93
N GLY A 34 17.16 6.84 29.03
CA GLY A 34 18.25 6.41 29.91
C GLY A 34 18.85 7.63 30.61
N CYS A 35 19.06 7.54 31.92
CA CYS A 35 19.73 8.58 32.69
C CYS A 35 21.11 8.08 33.13
N SER A 36 22.09 8.97 33.05
CA SER A 36 23.43 8.79 33.59
C SER A 36 23.84 10.02 34.41
N GLY A 37 24.82 9.89 35.30
CA GLY A 37 25.38 11.01 36.04
C GLY A 37 26.06 12.03 35.12
N ARG A 38 26.28 13.26 35.60
CA ARG A 38 26.99 14.30 34.84
C ARG A 38 28.33 13.74 34.32
N CYS A 39 28.59 13.94 33.03
CA CYS A 39 29.79 13.49 32.32
C CYS A 39 29.93 11.96 32.13
N THR A 40 28.84 11.18 32.19
CA THR A 40 28.88 9.72 31.88
C THR A 40 27.92 9.34 30.76
N HIS A 41 28.33 8.46 29.84
CA HIS A 41 27.45 7.95 28.79
C HIS A 41 26.47 6.88 29.33
N CYS A 42 25.19 7.00 28.99
CA CYS A 42 24.21 5.93 29.20
C CYS A 42 24.22 4.99 27.99
N ALA A 43 25.00 3.91 28.03
CA ALA A 43 25.06 2.89 26.98
C ALA A 43 24.46 1.57 27.48
N ILE A 44 23.54 1.00 26.72
CA ILE A 44 22.93 -0.30 26.99
C ILE A 44 23.06 -1.13 25.71
N GLN A 45 23.75 -2.27 25.81
CA GLN A 45 23.73 -3.29 24.77
C GLN A 45 22.55 -4.23 25.02
N ARG A 46 21.68 -4.39 24.03
CA ARG A 46 20.53 -5.30 24.08
C ARG A 46 20.57 -6.20 22.87
N TRP A 47 20.11 -7.43 23.08
CA TRP A 47 19.89 -8.39 22.01
C TRP A 47 18.67 -7.92 21.20
N PHE A 48 18.79 -7.95 19.87
CA PHE A 48 17.68 -7.62 18.99
C PHE A 48 16.69 -8.78 19.01
N VAL A 49 15.54 -8.59 19.65
CA VAL A 49 14.47 -9.59 19.68
C VAL A 49 13.38 -9.11 18.73
N TRP A 50 13.15 -9.89 17.67
CA TRP A 50 12.00 -9.71 16.81
C TRP A 50 10.75 -10.06 17.61
N GLY A 51 9.83 -9.10 17.79
CA GLY A 51 8.48 -9.41 18.26
C GLY A 51 7.53 -9.59 17.08
N MET A 52 6.23 -9.57 17.36
CA MET A 52 5.19 -9.75 16.35
C MET A 52 5.22 -8.64 15.30
N GLN A 53 5.11 -8.96 14.02
CA GLN A 53 4.90 -7.96 12.97
C GLN A 53 3.43 -7.94 12.57
N TYR A 54 2.88 -6.76 12.35
CA TYR A 54 1.56 -6.56 11.76
C TYR A 54 1.71 -5.76 10.47
N SER A 55 1.21 -6.28 9.35
CA SER A 55 1.03 -5.52 8.12
C SER A 55 -0.42 -5.02 8.04
N ILE A 56 -0.59 -3.78 7.61
CA ILE A 56 -1.88 -3.13 7.42
C ILE A 56 -1.97 -2.72 5.95
N ILE A 57 -3.07 -3.09 5.31
CA ILE A 57 -3.34 -2.76 3.90
C ILE A 57 -4.58 -1.88 3.88
N PRO A 58 -4.44 -0.55 3.91
CA PRO A 58 -5.57 0.36 3.75
C PRO A 58 -5.92 0.59 2.28
N ALA A 59 -7.21 0.69 2.00
CA ALA A 59 -7.75 1.29 0.79
C ALA A 59 -8.31 2.68 1.13
N ILE A 60 -7.78 3.72 0.49
CA ILE A 60 -7.97 5.12 0.84
C ILE A 60 -8.51 5.88 -0.36
N THR A 61 -9.52 6.72 -0.11
CA THR A 61 -10.07 7.70 -1.05
C THR A 61 -9.91 9.10 -0.46
N LEU A 62 -10.30 10.15 -1.20
CA LEU A 62 -10.31 11.52 -0.65
C LEU A 62 -11.18 11.67 0.60
N ASN A 63 -12.23 10.85 0.72
CA ASN A 63 -13.17 10.88 1.84
C ASN A 63 -12.65 10.10 3.06
N GLY A 64 -11.47 9.46 2.94
CA GLY A 64 -10.84 8.68 4.00
C GLY A 64 -10.65 7.20 3.64
N ILE A 65 -10.43 6.39 4.68
CA ILE A 65 -10.21 4.95 4.56
C ILE A 65 -11.57 4.27 4.35
N ILE A 66 -11.70 3.54 3.24
CA ILE A 66 -12.93 2.81 2.89
C ILE A 66 -12.90 1.35 3.38
N ALA A 67 -11.72 0.73 3.34
CA ALA A 67 -11.49 -0.64 3.76
C ALA A 67 -10.05 -0.76 4.27
N TYR A 68 -9.82 -1.68 5.18
CA TYR A 68 -8.48 -2.01 5.64
C TYR A 68 -8.40 -3.47 6.06
N ASN A 69 -7.23 -4.07 5.90
CA ASN A 69 -6.95 -5.41 6.40
C ASN A 69 -5.71 -5.37 7.31
N ILE A 70 -5.80 -5.97 8.49
CA ILE A 70 -4.67 -6.09 9.42
C ILE A 70 -4.29 -7.56 9.48
N VAL A 71 -3.05 -7.85 9.10
CA VAL A 71 -2.51 -9.19 8.99
C VAL A 71 -1.32 -9.31 9.93
N GLU A 72 -1.28 -10.39 10.70
CA GLU A 72 -0.09 -10.76 11.46
C GLU A 72 0.94 -11.39 10.51
N GLY A 73 2.15 -10.83 10.51
CA GLY A 73 3.25 -11.21 9.61
C GLY A 73 3.22 -10.46 8.28
N THR A 74 3.82 -11.08 7.27
CA THR A 74 3.88 -10.59 5.90
C THR A 74 2.57 -10.83 5.14
N VAL A 75 2.29 -9.98 4.16
CA VAL A 75 1.13 -10.14 3.28
C VAL A 75 1.49 -11.07 2.13
N ASP A 76 0.76 -12.18 2.01
CA ASP A 76 0.85 -13.08 0.85
C ASP A 76 -0.02 -12.54 -0.31
N ALA A 77 0.37 -12.85 -1.55
CA ALA A 77 -0.37 -12.43 -2.74
C ALA A 77 -1.84 -12.91 -2.75
N GLU A 78 -2.12 -14.11 -2.23
CA GLU A 78 -3.49 -14.63 -2.12
C GLU A 78 -4.34 -13.81 -1.13
N ARG A 79 -3.76 -13.43 0.01
CA ARG A 79 -4.43 -12.58 1.02
C ARG A 79 -4.71 -11.19 0.47
N PHE A 80 -3.75 -10.64 -0.27
CA PHE A 80 -3.91 -9.36 -0.95
C PHE A 80 -5.03 -9.41 -1.99
N LEU A 81 -5.05 -10.44 -2.84
CA LEU A 81 -6.08 -10.62 -3.85
C LEU A 81 -7.48 -10.81 -3.22
N LYS A 82 -7.57 -11.59 -2.13
CA LYS A 82 -8.83 -11.74 -1.39
C LYS A 82 -9.31 -10.40 -0.84
N PHE A 83 -8.40 -9.61 -0.27
CA PHE A 83 -8.71 -8.26 0.20
C PHE A 83 -9.23 -7.38 -0.94
N LEU A 84 -8.57 -7.37 -2.11
CA LEU A 84 -9.06 -6.61 -3.25
C LEU A 84 -10.47 -7.06 -3.67
N LYS A 85 -10.68 -8.36 -3.90
CA LYS A 85 -11.96 -8.91 -4.37
C LYS A 85 -13.11 -8.65 -3.39
N GLU A 86 -12.89 -8.90 -2.10
CA GLU A 86 -13.97 -8.91 -1.12
C GLU A 86 -14.19 -7.56 -0.44
N GLN A 87 -13.15 -6.74 -0.32
CA GLN A 87 -13.19 -5.51 0.49
C GLN A 87 -12.97 -4.24 -0.32
N VAL A 88 -12.37 -4.30 -1.50
CA VAL A 88 -12.07 -3.10 -2.31
C VAL A 88 -13.00 -2.99 -3.52
N MET A 89 -13.12 -4.05 -4.34
CA MET A 89 -13.96 -4.06 -5.54
C MET A 89 -15.45 -3.71 -5.29
N PRO A 90 -16.08 -4.04 -4.14
CA PRO A 90 -17.46 -3.61 -3.88
C PRO A 90 -17.64 -2.09 -3.80
N PHE A 91 -16.57 -1.32 -3.62
CA PHE A 91 -16.59 0.14 -3.55
C PHE A 91 -16.10 0.82 -4.83
N THR A 92 -15.68 0.05 -5.84
CA THR A 92 -15.25 0.58 -7.11
C THR A 92 -16.42 0.69 -8.08
N ASN A 93 -16.33 1.65 -9.01
CA ASN A 93 -17.31 1.83 -10.06
C ASN A 93 -16.63 1.80 -11.44
N PRO A 94 -17.35 1.47 -12.52
CA PRO A 94 -16.79 1.51 -13.86
C PRO A 94 -16.29 2.92 -14.22
N TYR A 95 -15.15 2.98 -14.91
CA TYR A 95 -14.57 4.24 -15.38
C TYR A 95 -15.52 4.95 -16.38
N PRO A 96 -15.74 6.28 -16.27
CA PRO A 96 -15.08 7.28 -15.43
C PRO A 96 -15.90 7.71 -14.19
N SER A 97 -16.50 6.79 -13.45
CA SER A 97 -17.25 7.11 -12.23
C SER A 97 -16.34 7.39 -11.02
N PRO A 98 -16.85 7.90 -9.89
CA PRO A 98 -16.08 7.98 -8.64
C PRO A 98 -15.53 6.60 -8.23
N CYS A 99 -14.35 6.55 -7.62
CA CYS A 99 -13.68 5.31 -7.24
C CYS A 99 -13.44 4.32 -8.40
N SER A 100 -13.17 4.81 -9.61
CA SER A 100 -12.96 3.95 -10.80
C SER A 100 -11.50 3.68 -11.15
N ILE A 101 -10.58 4.45 -10.56
CA ILE A 101 -9.15 4.35 -10.78
C ILE A 101 -8.50 3.84 -9.51
N LEU A 102 -7.86 2.67 -9.59
CA LEU A 102 -7.10 2.10 -8.49
C LEU A 102 -5.60 2.34 -8.71
N ILE A 103 -4.96 2.94 -7.72
CA ILE A 103 -3.53 3.23 -7.70
C ILE A 103 -2.88 2.37 -6.63
N MET A 104 -1.87 1.61 -7.03
CA MET A 104 -1.10 0.71 -6.16
C MET A 104 0.40 0.95 -6.37
N ASP A 105 1.21 0.66 -5.36
CA ASP A 105 2.64 0.58 -5.55
C ASP A 105 3.01 -0.64 -6.41
N ASN A 106 4.19 -0.62 -7.04
CA ASN A 106 4.66 -1.72 -7.87
C ASN A 106 5.38 -2.76 -7.01
N PHE A 107 4.70 -3.29 -6.00
CA PHE A 107 5.23 -4.36 -5.18
C PHE A 107 5.01 -5.74 -5.82
N HIS A 108 5.92 -6.67 -5.58
CA HIS A 108 5.93 -7.98 -6.24
C HIS A 108 4.60 -8.75 -6.08
N ILE A 109 3.96 -8.62 -4.92
CA ILE A 109 2.70 -9.30 -4.60
C ILE A 109 1.51 -8.82 -5.46
N HIS A 110 1.63 -7.67 -6.14
CA HIS A 110 0.60 -7.11 -7.01
C HIS A 110 0.71 -7.62 -8.46
N HIS A 111 1.84 -8.20 -8.86
CA HIS A 111 2.07 -8.74 -10.21
C HIS A 111 1.47 -10.14 -10.44
N GLY A 112 0.57 -10.60 -9.57
CA GLY A 112 -0.14 -11.85 -9.81
C GLY A 112 -1.10 -11.70 -10.98
N GLU A 113 -1.04 -12.61 -11.96
CA GLU A 113 -1.94 -12.63 -13.13
C GLU A 113 -3.43 -12.52 -12.77
N GLU A 114 -3.79 -13.03 -11.59
CA GLU A 114 -5.14 -12.99 -11.04
C GLU A 114 -5.60 -11.59 -10.60
N VAL A 115 -4.67 -10.69 -10.24
CA VAL A 115 -4.97 -9.28 -9.94
C VAL A 115 -5.30 -8.54 -11.25
N HIS A 116 -4.57 -8.83 -12.33
CA HIS A 116 -4.82 -8.25 -13.65
C HIS A 116 -6.21 -8.65 -14.15
N LYS A 117 -6.52 -9.95 -14.12
CA LYS A 117 -7.83 -10.48 -14.52
C LYS A 117 -8.97 -9.87 -13.72
N LEU A 118 -8.79 -9.65 -12.42
CA LEU A 118 -9.83 -9.06 -11.58
C LEU A 118 -10.20 -7.65 -12.06
N VAL A 119 -9.20 -6.83 -12.32
CA VAL A 119 -9.38 -5.42 -12.69
C VAL A 119 -9.97 -5.30 -14.09
N GLU A 120 -9.47 -6.10 -15.04
CA GLU A 120 -9.89 -6.05 -16.44
C GLU A 120 -11.35 -6.48 -16.60
N ASN A 121 -11.76 -7.54 -15.89
CA ASN A 121 -13.13 -8.05 -15.95
C ASN A 121 -14.18 -7.04 -15.46
N ASP A 122 -13.82 -6.18 -14.50
CA ASP A 122 -14.74 -5.23 -13.90
C ASP A 122 -14.67 -3.83 -14.57
N HIS A 123 -13.99 -3.70 -15.71
CA HIS A 123 -13.84 -2.44 -16.48
C HIS A 123 -13.20 -1.28 -15.70
N HIS A 124 -12.29 -1.60 -14.78
CA HIS A 124 -11.56 -0.61 -13.99
C HIS A 124 -10.21 -0.27 -14.61
N LYS A 125 -9.69 0.93 -14.29
CA LYS A 125 -8.30 1.28 -14.63
C LYS A 125 -7.40 1.09 -13.41
N CYS A 126 -6.32 0.35 -13.58
CA CYS A 126 -5.28 0.21 -12.57
C CYS A 126 -3.97 0.82 -13.02
N TYR A 127 -3.30 1.50 -12.09
CA TYR A 127 -1.97 2.05 -12.31
C TYR A 127 -1.01 1.56 -11.22
N GLY A 128 0.04 0.86 -11.64
CA GLY A 128 1.15 0.46 -10.78
C GLY A 128 2.25 1.52 -10.77
N LEU A 129 2.76 1.83 -9.57
CA LEU A 129 3.83 2.82 -9.38
C LEU A 129 5.20 2.17 -9.17
N ARG A 130 6.03 2.12 -10.22
CA ARG A 130 7.39 1.56 -10.15
C ARG A 130 8.44 2.63 -9.87
N LEU A 131 9.03 2.63 -8.67
CA LEU A 131 10.21 3.44 -8.36
C LEU A 131 11.48 2.82 -8.98
N ASN A 132 12.06 3.45 -9.99
CA ASN A 132 13.38 3.09 -10.53
C ASN A 132 14.42 4.18 -10.19
N VAL A 133 15.72 3.84 -10.32
CA VAL A 133 16.87 4.73 -10.00
C VAL A 133 16.88 6.04 -10.81
N MET A 134 16.10 6.10 -11.90
CA MET A 134 15.90 7.28 -12.76
C MET A 134 14.56 8.02 -12.52
N GLY A 135 13.79 7.62 -11.49
CA GLY A 135 12.46 8.14 -11.17
C GLY A 135 11.34 7.09 -11.29
N LEU A 136 10.14 7.48 -10.85
CA LEU A 136 8.91 6.69 -10.95
C LEU A 136 8.50 6.46 -12.41
N GLN A 137 8.48 5.21 -12.85
CA GLN A 137 7.96 4.76 -14.14
C GLN A 137 6.59 4.10 -13.97
N TYR A 138 5.77 4.26 -14.99
CA TYR A 138 4.41 3.76 -15.10
C TYR A 138 4.45 2.38 -15.78
N LEU A 139 3.65 1.44 -15.26
CA LEU A 139 3.21 0.28 -16.01
C LEU A 139 1.68 0.31 -15.97
N THR A 140 1.05 0.48 -17.14
CA THR A 140 -0.22 -0.19 -17.35
C THR A 140 0.08 -1.65 -17.05
N LEU A 141 -0.77 -2.31 -16.29
CA LEU A 141 -0.63 -3.74 -16.02
C LEU A 141 -0.60 -4.60 -17.31
N ASP A 142 -0.73 -3.97 -18.49
CA ASP A 142 -0.62 -4.55 -19.83
C ASP A 142 0.81 -4.59 -20.41
N GLU A 143 1.85 -4.02 -19.75
CA GLU A 143 3.26 -4.04 -20.23
C GLU A 143 4.26 -4.69 -19.25
#